data_AF-A0AAW5E9P3-F1
#
_entry.id   AF-A0AAW5E9P3-F1
#
_cell.length_a   1.000
_cell.length_b   1.000
_cell.length_c   1.000
_cell.angle_alpha   90.00
_cell.angle_beta   90.00
_cell.angle_gamma   90.00
#
_symmetry.space_group_name_H-M   'P 1'
#
loop_
_entity.id
_entity.type
_entity.pdbx_description
1 polymer ?
#
loop_
_entity_poly.entity_id
_entity_poly.type
_entity_poly.pdbx_seq_one_letter_code
_entity_poly.pdbx_strand_id
1 'polypeptide(L)'
;MDHSGLLMMAIVWGVLYIYFLTPLPFQKSTETEQHSEMKFGSALKLSVIKITFHRKAILAFILLLITLFVTWWSQVQNEIYNEIHGISLQTTPINYTVGTIVYAVIIYLLMVGRRALKLYKYI
;
A
#
# COMPACT_ATOMS: atom_id res chain seq x y z
N MET A 1 -25.48 2.33 6.42
CA MET A 1 -24.38 1.77 5.60
C MET A 1 -23.48 1.00 6.56
N ASP A 2 -23.30 -0.30 6.34
CA ASP A 2 -22.49 -1.12 7.24
C ASP A 2 -21.00 -0.79 7.06
N HIS A 3 -20.46 -0.01 7.99
CA HIS A 3 -19.05 0.40 8.05
C HIS A 3 -18.09 -0.79 8.27
N SER A 4 -18.63 -1.98 8.57
CA SER A 4 -17.89 -3.22 8.76
C SER A 4 -17.07 -3.62 7.52
N GLY A 5 -17.61 -3.41 6.31
CA GLY A 5 -16.91 -3.73 5.06
C GLY A 5 -15.66 -2.87 4.86
N LEU A 6 -15.76 -1.57 5.14
CA LEU A 6 -14.64 -0.62 5.12
C LEU A 6 -13.56 -0.99 6.13
N LEU A 7 -13.98 -1.33 7.36
CA LEU A 7 -13.08 -1.70 8.45
C LEU A 7 -12.34 -3.01 8.14
N MET A 8 -13.04 -3.99 7.58
CA MET A 8 -12.45 -5.26 7.15
C MET A 8 -11.46 -5.07 5.99
N MET A 9 -11.81 -4.23 5.01
CA MET A 9 -10.90 -3.83 3.91
C MET A 9 -9.62 -3.18 4.47
N ALA A 10 -9.76 -2.21 5.37
CA ALA A 10 -8.62 -1.51 5.97
C ALA A 10 -7.71 -2.47 6.74
N ILE A 11 -8.26 -3.41 7.51
CA ILE A 11 -7.47 -4.39 8.27
C ILE A 11 -6.75 -5.36 7.33
N VAL A 12 -7.48 -6.01 6.41
CA VAL A 12 -6.92 -7.03 5.52
C VAL A 12 -5.83 -6.42 4.64
N TRP A 13 -6.12 -5.27 4.01
CA TRP A 13 -5.14 -4.59 3.17
C TRP A 13 -4.00 -3.98 3.96
N GLY A 14 -4.28 -3.42 5.14
CA GLY A 14 -3.24 -2.90 6.03
C GLY A 14 -2.21 -3.97 6.36
N VAL A 15 -2.68 -5.14 6.80
CA VAL A 15 -1.83 -6.28 7.14
C VAL A 15 -1.08 -6.80 5.90
N LEU A 16 -1.73 -6.93 4.76
CA LEU A 16 -1.07 -7.36 3.51
C LEU A 16 0.04 -6.40 3.10
N TYR A 17 -0.25 -5.09 3.03
CA TYR A 17 0.74 -4.09 2.68
C TYR A 17 1.90 -4.10 3.67
N ILE A 18 1.61 -4.19 4.98
CA ILE A 18 2.66 -4.29 5.99
C ILE A 18 3.52 -5.54 5.76
N TYR A 19 2.92 -6.70 5.49
CA TYR A 19 3.64 -7.95 5.25
C TYR A 19 4.53 -7.90 4.00
N PHE A 20 4.03 -7.33 2.90
CA PHE A 20 4.77 -7.24 1.64
C PHE A 20 5.85 -6.14 1.67
N LEU A 21 5.59 -5.01 2.33
CA LEU A 21 6.52 -3.88 2.41
C LEU A 21 7.55 -4.03 3.52
N THR A 22 7.30 -4.87 4.54
CA THR A 22 8.29 -5.16 5.58
C THR A 22 9.35 -6.10 5.01
N PRO A 23 10.61 -5.66 4.86
CA PRO A 23 11.70 -6.59 4.57
C PRO A 23 11.83 -7.54 5.77
N LEU A 24 11.70 -8.85 5.51
CA LEU A 24 11.80 -9.89 6.54
C LEU A 24 13.15 -9.76 7.27
N PRO A 25 13.18 -9.91 8.62
CA PRO A 25 14.42 -9.84 9.39
C PRO A 25 15.45 -10.93 9.02
N PHE A 26 15.03 -11.97 8.29
CA PHE A 26 15.91 -13.02 7.78
C PHE A 26 16.83 -12.59 6.62
N GLN A 27 16.60 -11.43 6.01
CA GLN A 27 17.61 -10.77 5.18
C GLN A 27 18.48 -9.84 6.03
N LYS A 28 19.07 -10.40 7.10
CA LYS A 28 20.29 -9.86 7.74
C LYS A 28 21.49 -10.12 6.83
N SER A 29 21.41 -9.78 5.55
CA SER A 29 22.58 -9.81 4.67
C SER A 29 23.38 -8.54 4.95
N THR A 30 24.37 -8.68 5.84
CA THR A 30 25.70 -8.04 5.78
C THR A 30 25.83 -6.50 5.75
N GLU A 31 24.77 -5.73 5.53
CA GLU A 31 24.83 -4.26 5.39
C GLU A 31 24.90 -3.51 6.71
N THR A 32 24.59 -4.15 7.84
CA THR A 32 24.62 -3.49 9.16
C THR A 32 26.06 -3.25 9.63
N GLU A 33 27.05 -3.94 9.07
CA GLU A 33 28.44 -3.86 9.54
C GLU A 33 29.32 -2.89 8.74
N GLN A 34 28.84 -2.29 7.64
CA GLN A 34 29.74 -1.58 6.70
C GLN A 34 29.41 -0.10 6.42
N HIS A 35 28.42 0.50 7.09
CA HIS A 35 28.07 1.91 6.87
C HIS A 35 28.27 2.75 8.12
N SER A 36 29.54 3.07 8.43
CA SER A 36 29.85 4.18 9.32
C SER A 36 29.44 5.51 8.66
N GLU A 37 28.60 6.28 9.34
CA GLU A 37 28.20 7.66 9.02
C GLU A 37 27.44 7.88 7.70
N MET A 38 26.27 7.28 7.54
CA MET A 38 25.37 7.62 6.42
C MET A 38 24.48 8.82 6.75
N LYS A 39 24.57 9.92 5.97
CA LYS A 39 23.62 11.05 6.04
C LYS A 39 22.19 10.57 5.82
N PHE A 40 21.22 11.14 6.55
CA PHE A 40 19.79 10.75 6.48
C PHE A 40 19.23 10.71 5.05
N GLY A 41 19.60 11.68 4.20
CA GLY A 41 19.17 11.70 2.79
C GLY A 41 19.64 10.47 2.00
N SER A 42 20.86 9.99 2.24
CA SER A 42 21.40 8.77 1.64
C SER A 42 20.70 7.53 2.18
N ALA A 43 20.43 7.47 3.49
CA ALA A 43 19.69 6.39 4.12
C ALA A 43 18.23 6.30 3.61
N LEU A 44 17.60 7.44 3.35
CA LEU A 44 16.26 7.52 2.78
C LEU A 44 16.25 7.06 1.32
N LYS A 45 17.18 7.53 0.49
CA LYS A 45 17.32 7.10 -0.91
C LYS A 45 17.55 5.59 -1.02
N LEU A 46 18.45 5.04 -0.20
CA LEU A 46 18.71 3.61 -0.15
C LEU A 46 17.46 2.82 0.30
N SER A 47 16.74 3.33 1.29
CA SER A 47 15.50 2.72 1.78
C SER A 47 14.42 2.67 0.71
N VAL A 48 14.24 3.76 -0.06
CA VAL A 48 13.29 3.82 -1.18
C VAL A 48 13.64 2.77 -2.22
N ILE A 49 14.89 2.74 -2.72
CA ILE A 49 15.31 1.78 -3.76
C ILE A 49 15.09 0.35 -3.28
N LYS A 50 15.55 0.03 -2.07
CA LYS A 50 15.53 -1.34 -1.55
C LYS A 50 14.13 -1.80 -1.13
N ILE A 51 13.19 -0.90 -0.84
CA ILE A 51 11.78 -1.26 -0.61
C ILE A 51 11.06 -1.39 -1.95
N THR A 52 11.16 -0.39 -2.84
CA THR A 52 10.43 -0.35 -4.12
C THR A 52 10.79 -1.52 -5.03
N PHE A 53 12.07 -1.85 -5.16
CA PHE A 53 12.53 -2.93 -6.05
C PHE A 53 12.54 -4.31 -5.38
N HIS A 54 11.98 -4.44 -4.18
CA HIS A 54 11.85 -5.73 -3.54
C HIS A 54 10.74 -6.55 -4.20
N ARG A 55 10.97 -7.85 -4.43
CA ARG A 55 10.00 -8.76 -5.09
C ARG A 55 8.62 -8.75 -4.41
N LYS A 56 8.60 -8.55 -3.08
CA LYS A 56 7.35 -8.40 -2.31
C LYS A 56 6.61 -7.08 -2.53
N ALA A 57 7.33 -5.97 -2.73
CA ALA A 57 6.70 -4.70 -3.04
C ALA A 57 6.06 -4.72 -4.44
N ILE A 58 6.70 -5.42 -5.39
CA ILE A 58 6.10 -5.68 -6.72
C ILE A 58 4.80 -6.49 -6.55
N LEU A 59 4.78 -7.53 -5.71
CA LEU A 59 3.55 -8.28 -5.42
C LEU A 59 2.46 -7.41 -4.80
N ALA A 60 2.80 -6.56 -3.82
CA ALA A 60 1.85 -5.61 -3.24
C ALA A 60 1.29 -4.64 -4.29
N PHE A 61 2.14 -4.17 -5.20
CA PHE A 61 1.72 -3.28 -6.28
C PHE A 61 0.77 -3.99 -7.27
N ILE A 62 1.09 -5.22 -7.67
CA ILE A 62 0.21 -6.03 -8.51
C ILE A 62 -1.15 -6.25 -7.82
N LEU A 63 -1.15 -6.59 -6.53
CA LEU A 63 -2.36 -6.76 -5.74
C LEU A 63 -3.18 -5.48 -5.66
N LEU A 64 -2.54 -4.32 -5.50
CA LEU A 64 -3.19 -3.02 -5.57
C LEU A 64 -3.88 -2.84 -6.93
N LEU A 65 -3.16 -3.07 -8.04
CA LEU A 65 -3.71 -2.93 -9.39
C LEU A 65 -4.93 -3.84 -9.63
N ILE A 66 -4.85 -5.11 -9.20
CA ILE A 66 -5.97 -6.06 -9.30
C ILE A 66 -7.19 -5.52 -8.53
N THR A 67 -6.97 -4.96 -7.35
CA THR A 67 -8.04 -4.42 -6.50
C THR A 67 -8.70 -3.20 -7.13
N LEU A 68 -7.90 -2.29 -7.68
CA LEU A 68 -8.39 -1.12 -8.39
C LEU A 68 -9.21 -1.55 -9.61
N PHE A 69 -8.71 -2.52 -10.37
CA PHE A 69 -9.38 -3.06 -11.54
C PHE A 69 -10.73 -3.70 -11.19
N VAL A 70 -10.77 -4.60 -10.19
CA VAL A 70 -12.00 -5.27 -9.75
C VAL A 70 -13.02 -4.26 -9.22
N THR A 71 -12.57 -3.28 -8.44
CA THR A 71 -13.46 -2.25 -7.88
C THR A 71 -14.07 -1.41 -8.99
N TRP A 72 -13.24 -0.95 -9.94
CA TRP A 72 -13.70 -0.18 -11.09
C TRP A 72 -14.66 -0.98 -11.97
N TRP A 73 -14.31 -2.24 -12.29
CA TRP A 73 -15.17 -3.14 -13.05
C TRP A 73 -16.53 -3.35 -12.37
N SER A 74 -16.55 -3.56 -11.05
CA SER A 74 -17.78 -3.70 -10.29
C SER A 74 -18.65 -2.43 -10.32
N GLN A 75 -18.04 -1.26 -10.29
CA GLN A 75 -18.77 0.01 -10.39
C GLN A 75 -19.44 0.14 -11.77
N VAL A 76 -18.71 -0.16 -12.85
CA VAL A 76 -19.25 -0.14 -14.22
C VAL A 76 -20.42 -1.13 -14.36
N GLN A 77 -20.29 -2.34 -13.84
CA GLN A 77 -21.38 -3.33 -13.89
C GLN A 77 -22.63 -2.86 -13.13
N ASN A 78 -22.45 -2.21 -11.96
CA ASN A 78 -23.57 -1.65 -11.20
C ASN A 78 -24.25 -0.50 -11.94
N GLU A 79 -23.48 0.37 -12.61
CA GLU A 79 -24.02 1.45 -13.43
C GLU A 79 -24.87 0.89 -14.57
N ILE A 80 -24.35 -0.09 -15.32
CA ILE A 80 -25.06 -0.77 -16.41
C ILE A 80 -26.34 -1.45 -15.89
N TYR A 81 -26.25 -2.17 -14.77
CA TYR A 81 -27.40 -2.84 -14.18
C TYR A 81 -28.51 -1.84 -13.81
N ASN A 82 -28.14 -0.74 -13.17
CA ASN A 82 -29.07 0.29 -12.74
C ASN A 82 -29.72 1.00 -13.93
N GLU A 83 -28.97 1.27 -15.00
CA GLU A 83 -29.49 1.85 -16.24
C GLU A 83 -30.55 0.93 -16.87
N ILE A 84 -30.26 -0.36 -17.00
CA ILE A 84 -31.18 -1.36 -17.57
C ILE A 84 -32.48 -1.47 -16.75
N HIS A 85 -32.39 -1.34 -15.42
CA HIS A 85 -33.54 -1.49 -14.53
C HIS A 85 -34.22 -0.15 -14.17
N GLY A 86 -33.76 0.97 -14.74
CA GLY A 86 -34.31 2.30 -14.44
C GLY A 86 -34.12 2.74 -12.99
N ILE A 87 -33.12 2.19 -12.29
CA ILE A 87 -32.82 2.53 -10.89
C ILE A 87 -32.02 3.83 -10.87
N SER A 88 -32.67 4.94 -10.54
CA SER A 88 -31.97 6.21 -10.33
C SER A 88 -31.26 6.21 -8.97
N LEU A 89 -29.94 6.23 -8.97
CA LEU A 89 -29.14 6.45 -7.75
C LEU A 89 -29.41 7.86 -7.21
N GLN A 90 -30.08 7.96 -6.05
CA GLN A 90 -30.33 9.23 -5.36
C GLN A 90 -29.07 9.83 -4.69
N THR A 91 -27.99 9.06 -4.60
CA THR A 91 -26.76 9.46 -3.93
C THR A 91 -25.53 9.10 -4.75
N THR A 92 -24.58 10.02 -4.85
CA THR A 92 -23.28 9.77 -5.45
C THR A 92 -22.55 8.65 -4.72
N PRO A 93 -22.07 7.60 -5.42
CA PRO A 93 -21.34 6.52 -4.78
C PRO A 93 -20.02 7.02 -4.20
N ILE A 94 -19.69 6.57 -2.98
CA ILE A 94 -18.42 6.89 -2.32
C ILE A 94 -17.28 6.27 -3.14
N ASN A 95 -16.28 7.09 -3.48
CA ASN A 95 -15.11 6.63 -4.24
C ASN A 95 -14.09 5.95 -3.31
N TYR A 96 -14.34 4.68 -2.99
CA TYR A 96 -13.45 3.84 -2.17
C TYR A 96 -12.07 3.63 -2.81
N THR A 97 -11.97 3.72 -4.13
CA THR A 97 -10.74 3.58 -4.92
C THR A 97 -9.71 4.61 -4.50
N VAL A 98 -10.13 5.88 -4.34
CA VAL A 98 -9.25 6.97 -3.87
C VAL A 98 -8.77 6.70 -2.45
N GLY A 99 -9.67 6.25 -1.56
CA GLY A 99 -9.32 5.89 -0.18
C GLY A 99 -8.26 4.80 -0.11
N THR A 100 -8.41 3.74 -0.92
CA THR A 100 -7.43 2.63 -0.99
C THR A 100 -6.07 3.09 -1.50
N ILE A 101 -6.02 3.97 -2.50
CA ILE A 101 -4.77 4.55 -3.01
C ILE A 101 -4.08 5.38 -1.92
N VAL A 102 -4.82 6.30 -1.30
CA VAL A 102 -4.28 7.15 -0.22
C VAL A 102 -3.75 6.29 0.93
N TYR A 103 -4.50 5.25 1.32
CA TYR A 103 -4.10 4.34 2.38
C TYR A 103 -2.81 3.57 2.03
N ALA A 104 -2.70 3.04 0.81
CA ALA A 104 -1.49 2.35 0.35
C ALA A 104 -0.26 3.27 0.32
N VAL A 105 -0.43 4.53 -0.12
CA VAL A 105 0.63 5.54 -0.13
C VAL A 105 1.11 5.85 1.29
N ILE A 106 0.20 6.03 2.24
CA ILE A 106 0.55 6.29 3.64
C ILE A 106 1.37 5.13 4.21
N ILE A 107 0.94 3.87 4.02
CA ILE A 107 1.70 2.70 4.50
C ILE A 107 3.08 2.64 3.85
N TYR A 108 3.17 2.89 2.54
CA TYR A 108 4.44 2.91 1.84
C TYR A 108 5.41 3.95 2.44
N LEU A 109 4.94 5.19 2.65
CA LEU A 109 5.75 6.25 3.26
C LEU A 109 6.19 5.91 4.68
N LEU A 110 5.28 5.35 5.50
CA LEU A 110 5.61 4.91 6.86
C LEU A 110 6.70 3.82 6.87
N MET A 111 6.66 2.89 5.91
CA MET A 111 7.65 1.81 5.80
C MET A 111 9.02 2.33 5.36
N VAL A 112 9.05 3.22 4.37
CA VAL A 112 10.27 3.91 3.92
C VAL A 112 10.87 4.72 5.06
N GLY A 113 10.07 5.54 5.75
CA GLY A 113 10.50 6.37 6.86
C GLY A 113 11.02 5.53 8.03
N ARG A 114 10.31 4.47 8.42
CA ARG A 114 10.75 3.55 9.48
C ARG A 114 12.11 2.91 9.17
N ARG A 115 12.33 2.52 7.91
CA ARG A 115 13.61 1.93 7.48
C ARG A 115 14.74 2.96 7.48
N ALA A 116 14.49 4.16 6.97
CA ALA A 116 15.45 5.25 6.97
C ALA A 116 15.85 5.64 8.40
N LEU A 117 14.89 5.72 9.33
CA LEU A 117 15.14 5.97 10.75
C LEU A 117 15.96 4.86 11.40
N LYS A 118 15.71 3.59 11.07
CA LYS A 118 16.54 2.47 11.57
C LYS A 118 17.98 2.55 11.09
N LEU A 119 18.21 2.92 9.83
CA LEU A 119 19.55 3.10 9.27
C LEU A 119 20.26 4.32 9.86
N TYR A 120 19.53 5.40 10.14
CA TYR A 120 20.07 6.59 10.78
C TYR A 120 20.38 6.40 12.27
N LYS A 121 19.51 5.71 13.02
CA LYS A 121 19.64 5.50 14.48
C LYS A 121 20.60 4.34 14.85
N TYR A 122 21.16 3.63 13.87
CA TYR A 122 22.27 2.69 14.09
C TYR A 122 23.65 3.38 13.98
N ILE A 123 23.65 4.71 13.93
CA ILE A 123 24.75 5.61 14.28
C ILE A 123 24.66 5.87 15.79
#